data_AF-A0A259M3A7-F1
#
_entry.id   AF-A0A259M3A7-F1
#
_cell.length_a   1.000
_cell.length_b   1.000
_cell.length_c   1.000
_cell.angle_alpha   90.00
_cell.angle_beta   90.00
_cell.angle_gamma   90.00
#
_symmetry.space_group_name_H-M   'P 1'
#
loop_
_entity.id
_entity.type
_entity.pdbx_description
1 polymer ?
#
loop_
_entity_poly.entity_id
_entity_poly.type
_entity_poly.pdbx_seq_one_letter_code
_entity_poly.pdbx_strand_id
1 'polypeptide(L)'
;MPYWSFWTLRCVLAGAGIGVCQAGLARRAGSMVRLLPEEFSFGLETWITMHEELKGVVRMKATFDHLAEAMSAYIRDQESPA
;
A
#
# COMPACT_ATOMS: atom_id res chain seq x y z
N MET A 1 15.38 -14.49 -18.77
CA MET A 1 15.63 -15.00 -17.41
C MET A 1 15.51 -13.81 -16.43
N PRO A 2 14.32 -13.53 -15.85
CA PRO A 2 14.04 -12.27 -15.16
C PRO A 2 14.11 -12.43 -13.63
N TYR A 3 15.23 -12.05 -13.02
CA TYR A 3 15.37 -12.02 -11.55
C TYR A 3 15.72 -10.63 -11.01
N TRP A 4 16.01 -9.66 -11.88
CA TRP A 4 16.58 -8.38 -11.48
C TRP A 4 15.60 -7.47 -10.72
N SER A 5 14.29 -7.58 -10.94
CA SER A 5 13.31 -6.66 -10.33
C SER A 5 12.84 -7.06 -8.92
N PHE A 6 13.03 -8.31 -8.50
CA PHE A 6 12.57 -8.78 -7.17
C PHE A 6 13.60 -8.57 -6.05
N TRP A 7 14.87 -8.36 -6.40
CA TRP A 7 15.94 -8.19 -5.41
C TRP A 7 15.89 -6.83 -4.71
N THR A 8 15.41 -5.78 -5.36
CA THR A 8 15.46 -4.41 -4.84
C THR A 8 14.71 -4.24 -3.52
N LEU A 9 13.47 -4.71 -3.42
CA LEU A 9 12.72 -4.61 -2.15
C LEU A 9 13.34 -5.47 -1.04
N ARG A 10 13.84 -6.66 -1.38
CA ARG A 10 14.47 -7.54 -0.39
C ARG A 10 15.79 -6.98 0.12
N CYS A 11 16.57 -6.30 -0.72
CA CYS A 11 17.78 -5.58 -0.31
C CYS A 11 17.47 -4.45 0.66
N VAL A 12 16.44 -3.65 0.39
CA VAL A 12 16.01 -2.58 1.31
C VAL A 12 15.55 -3.15 2.65
N LEU A 13 14.75 -4.22 2.62
CA LEU A 13 14.31 -4.91 3.84
C LEU A 13 15.47 -5.54 4.63
N ALA A 14 16.52 -5.98 3.94
CA ALA A 14 17.74 -6.53 4.55
C ALA A 14 18.74 -5.45 4.99
N GLY A 15 18.40 -4.16 4.87
CA GLY A 15 19.29 -3.05 5.24
C GLY A 15 20.47 -2.85 4.28
N ALA A 16 20.45 -3.46 3.10
CA ALA A 16 21.51 -3.39 2.10
C ALA A 16 21.42 -2.17 1.17
N GLY A 17 20.59 -1.17 1.50
CA GLY A 17 20.47 0.07 0.74
C GLY A 17 19.18 0.86 1.00
N ILE A 18 19.01 1.93 0.22
CA ILE A 18 17.83 2.81 0.24
C ILE A 18 16.96 2.50 -0.99
N GLY A 19 15.64 2.52 -0.84
CA GLY A 19 14.73 2.38 -1.96
C GLY A 19 13.36 3.01 -1.70
N VAL A 20 12.56 3.08 -2.74
CA VAL A 20 11.22 3.65 -2.70
C VAL A 20 10.21 2.54 -2.41
N CYS A 21 9.35 2.75 -1.41
CA CYS A 21 8.28 1.83 -1.01
C CYS A 21 7.06 2.63 -0.56
N GLN A 22 5.86 2.04 -0.64
CA GLN A 22 4.68 2.63 -0.04
C GLN A 22 4.86 2.69 1.49
N ALA A 23 4.61 3.86 2.08
CA ALA A 23 4.84 4.10 3.50
C ALA A 23 4.14 3.07 4.41
N GLY A 24 2.92 2.66 4.06
CA GLY A 24 2.16 1.71 4.88
C GLY A 24 2.69 0.30 4.84
N LEU A 25 3.26 -0.12 3.70
CA LEU A 25 3.99 -1.38 3.62
C LEU A 25 5.27 -1.30 4.46
N ALA A 26 5.98 -0.18 4.38
CA ALA A 26 7.22 -0.01 5.11
C ALA A 26 7.02 0.00 6.63
N ARG A 27 5.97 0.68 7.11
CA ARG A 27 5.57 0.74 8.52
C ARG A 27 5.24 -0.66 9.07
N ARG A 28 4.52 -1.48 8.31
CA ARG A 28 4.19 -2.86 8.71
C ARG A 28 5.41 -3.78 8.83
N ALA A 29 6.45 -3.54 8.03
CA ALA A 29 7.67 -4.34 8.09
C ALA A 29 8.54 -4.02 9.31
N GLY A 30 8.38 -2.83 9.91
CA GLY A 30 9.03 -2.42 11.17
C GLY A 30 10.56 -2.22 11.11
N SER A 31 11.23 -2.60 10.01
CA SER A 31 12.68 -2.52 9.85
C SER A 31 13.17 -1.34 9.00
N MET A 32 12.28 -0.43 8.60
CA MET A 32 12.61 0.67 7.68
C MET A 32 12.37 2.04 8.30
N VAL A 33 13.23 2.99 7.95
CA VAL A 33 13.16 4.40 8.37
C VAL A 33 12.84 5.27 7.16
N ARG A 34 11.91 6.22 7.31
CA ARG A 34 11.57 7.19 6.26
C ARG A 34 12.58 8.33 6.25
N LEU A 35 13.31 8.50 5.15
CA LEU A 35 14.44 9.43 5.08
C LEU A 35 14.08 10.85 4.60
N LEU A 36 13.16 10.99 3.63
CA LEU A 36 12.80 12.26 3.00
C LEU A 36 11.28 12.46 3.00
N PRO A 37 10.64 12.62 4.18
CA PRO A 37 9.19 12.69 4.26
C PRO A 37 8.58 13.95 3.64
N GLU A 38 9.30 15.07 3.63
CA GLU A 38 8.81 16.36 3.15
C GLU A 38 9.07 16.53 1.64
N GLU A 39 10.21 16.05 1.15
CA GLU A 39 10.62 16.18 -0.24
C GLU A 39 10.09 15.04 -1.13
N PHE A 40 9.80 13.88 -0.54
CA PHE A 40 9.38 12.68 -1.26
C PHE A 40 8.14 12.06 -0.63
N SER A 41 6.98 12.62 -0.99
CA SER A 41 5.67 12.12 -0.62
C SER A 41 4.72 12.19 -1.82
N PHE A 42 4.40 11.04 -2.39
CA PHE A 42 3.44 10.95 -3.49
C PHE A 42 2.16 10.28 -3.01
N GLY A 43 1.04 10.98 -3.17
CA GLY A 43 -0.28 10.39 -3.04
C GLY A 43 -0.50 9.40 -4.18
N LEU A 44 -0.74 8.14 -3.84
CA LEU A 44 -1.17 7.14 -4.81
C LEU A 44 -2.69 7.09 -4.81
N GLU A 45 -3.29 7.70 -5.83
CA GLU A 45 -4.73 7.60 -6.05
C GLU A 45 -5.12 6.12 -6.13
N THR A 46 -6.10 5.73 -5.32
CA THR A 46 -6.51 4.33 -5.18
C THR A 46 -8.01 4.24 -5.30
N TRP A 47 -8.48 3.38 -6.20
CA TRP A 47 -9.90 3.10 -6.40
C TRP A 47 -10.19 1.61 -6.23
N ILE A 48 -11.42 1.31 -5.83
CA ILE A 48 -11.96 -0.04 -5.75
C ILE A 48 -12.99 -0.19 -6.88
N THR A 49 -12.80 -1.20 -7.73
CA THR A 49 -13.68 -1.44 -8.88
C THR A 49 -14.36 -2.79 -8.76
N MET A 50 -15.68 -2.80 -8.93
CA MET A 50 -16.53 -3.99 -9.02
C MET A 50 -17.18 -4.04 -10.39
N HIS A 51 -17.26 -5.23 -11.00
CA HIS A 51 -18.08 -5.40 -12.21
C HIS A 51 -19.55 -5.13 -11.88
N GLU A 52 -20.26 -4.36 -12.71
CA GLU A 52 -21.62 -3.89 -12.39
C GLU A 52 -22.59 -5.04 -12.08
N GLU A 53 -22.48 -6.15 -12.81
CA GLU A 53 -23.29 -7.35 -12.62
C GLU A 53 -23.16 -7.98 -11.22
N LEU A 54 -22.04 -7.73 -10.53
CA LEU A 54 -21.79 -8.26 -9.19
C LEU A 54 -22.46 -7.42 -8.09
N LYS A 55 -22.96 -6.22 -8.40
CA LYS A 55 -23.59 -5.33 -7.41
C LYS A 55 -24.86 -5.91 -6.80
N GLY A 56 -25.60 -6.72 -7.56
CA GLY A 56 -26.81 -7.40 -7.08
C GLY A 56 -26.52 -8.64 -6.21
N VAL A 57 -25.29 -9.12 -6.19
CA VAL A 57 -24.90 -10.31 -5.42
C VAL A 57 -24.55 -9.89 -3.99
N VAL A 58 -25.38 -10.26 -3.02
CA VAL A 58 -25.26 -9.84 -1.61
C VAL A 58 -23.85 -10.06 -1.03
N ARG A 59 -23.25 -11.24 -1.27
CA ARG A 59 -21.88 -11.55 -0.80
C ARG A 59 -20.81 -10.64 -1.43
N MET A 60 -21.00 -10.23 -2.69
CA MET A 60 -20.06 -9.36 -3.39
C MET A 60 -20.18 -7.95 -2.83
N LYS A 61 -21.40 -7.43 -2.73
CA LYS A 61 -21.64 -6.13 -2.10
C LYS A 61 -21.02 -6.05 -0.70
N ALA A 62 -21.27 -7.05 0.16
CA ALA A 62 -20.71 -7.09 1.51
C ALA A 62 -19.17 -7.08 1.53
N THR A 63 -18.53 -7.82 0.61
CA THR A 63 -17.06 -7.85 0.48
C THR A 63 -16.51 -6.49 0.05
N PHE A 64 -17.16 -5.84 -0.93
CA PHE A 64 -16.74 -4.54 -1.45
C PHE A 64 -16.99 -3.40 -0.46
N ASP A 65 -18.10 -3.44 0.28
CA ASP A 65 -18.38 -2.49 1.37
C ASP A 65 -17.26 -2.58 2.43
N HIS A 66 -16.90 -3.80 2.84
CA HIS A 66 -15.80 -4.02 3.79
C HIS A 66 -14.45 -3.55 3.23
N LEU A 67 -14.16 -3.84 1.95
CA LEU A 67 -12.93 -3.39 1.30
C LEU A 67 -12.85 -1.86 1.26
N ALA A 68 -13.96 -1.18 0.96
CA ALA A 68 -14.02 0.28 0.93
C ALA A 68 -13.77 0.88 2.32
N GLU A 69 -14.36 0.31 3.37
CA GLU A 69 -14.13 0.73 4.75
C GLU A 69 -12.67 0.52 5.17
N ALA A 70 -12.14 -0.68 4.97
CA ALA A 70 -10.79 -1.05 5.37
C ALA A 70 -9.72 -0.23 4.62
N MET A 71 -9.90 -0.03 3.30
CA MET A 71 -8.99 0.80 2.50
C MET A 71 -9.05 2.27 2.91
N SER A 72 -10.23 2.79 3.22
CA SER A 72 -10.38 4.17 3.72
C SER A 72 -9.69 4.36 5.08
N ALA A 73 -9.80 3.38 5.97
CA ALA A 73 -9.09 3.38 7.24
C ALA A 73 -7.56 3.30 7.03
N TYR A 74 -7.12 2.44 6.10
CA TYR A 74 -5.71 2.30 5.76
C TYR A 74 -5.10 3.60 5.22
N ILE A 75 -5.78 4.30 4.31
CA ILE A 75 -5.33 5.59 3.76
C ILE A 75 -5.20 6.63 4.87
N ARG A 76 -6.18 6.72 5.77
CA ARG A 76 -6.14 7.67 6.90
C ARG A 76 -4.96 7.42 7.85
N ASP A 77 -4.60 6.15 8.09
CA ASP A 77 -3.41 5.81 8.87
C ASP A 77 -2.11 6.26 8.18
N GLN A 78 -2.09 6.31 6.84
CA GLN A 78 -0.95 6.83 6.08
C GLN A 78 -0.82 8.35 6.16
N GLU A 79 -1.92 9.08 6.33
CA GLU A 79 -1.93 10.54 6.44
C GLU A 79 -1.38 11.04 7.79
N SER A 80 -1.39 10.21 8.84
CA SER A 80 -0.76 10.58 10.11
C SER A 80 0.76 10.70 9.92
N PRO A 81 1.33 11.92 10.09
CA PRO A 81 2.76 12.10 10.06
C PRO A 81 3.34 11.42 11.31
N ALA A 82 4.22 10.45 11.10
CA ALA A 82 5.17 9.97 12.10
C ALA A 82 6.40 10.87 12.09
#